data_AF-A0A7K9HL47-F1
#
_entry.id   AF-A0A7K9HL47-F1
#
_cell.length_a   1.000
_cell.length_b   1.000
_cell.length_c   1.000
_cell.angle_alpha   90.00
_cell.angle_beta   90.00
_cell.angle_gamma   90.00
#
_symmetry.space_group_name_H-M   'P 1'
#
loop_
_entity.id
_entity.type
_entity.pdbx_description
1 polymer ?
#
loop_
_entity_poly.entity_id
_entity_poly.type
_entity_poly.pdbx_seq_one_letter_code
_entity_poly.pdbx_strand_id
1 'polypeptide(L)'
;GHRRKNWKVRKFVLREDPAYLHYYDPAGGEEPLGAIHLRGCVVTAVEEMPDSKKQDVDNILFEIITANDVHYYLQAASATERTEWIRAIQAVARTGK
;
A
#
# COMPACT_ATOMS: atom_id res chain seq x y z
N GLY A 1 -7.92 7.68 -5.03
CA GLY A 1 -6.54 7.39 -5.48
C GLY A 1 -5.60 8.39 -4.85
N HIS A 2 -4.28 8.19 -4.83
CA HIS A 2 -3.37 9.09 -4.07
C HIS A 2 -3.53 10.60 -4.40
N ARG A 3 -4.06 10.96 -5.58
CA ARG A 3 -4.40 12.35 -5.97
C ARG A 3 -5.88 12.78 -5.79
N ARG A 4 -6.80 11.86 -5.51
CA ARG A 4 -8.25 12.11 -5.36
C ARG A 4 -8.78 11.39 -4.13
N LYS A 5 -9.46 12.10 -3.22
CA LYS A 5 -9.97 11.60 -1.92
C LYS A 5 -11.15 10.60 -2.04
N ASN A 6 -11.00 9.56 -2.85
CA ASN A 6 -11.92 8.43 -2.91
C ASN A 6 -11.14 7.11 -2.91
N TRP A 7 -11.58 6.16 -2.08
CA TRP A 7 -11.06 4.81 -2.07
C TRP A 7 -11.36 4.11 -3.39
N LYS A 8 -10.40 3.31 -3.87
CA LYS A 8 -10.53 2.53 -5.09
C LYS A 8 -10.00 1.12 -4.82
N VAL A 9 -10.81 0.12 -5.12
CA VAL A 9 -10.38 -1.28 -5.07
C VAL A 9 -9.35 -1.50 -6.18
N ARG A 10 -8.23 -2.13 -5.84
CA ARG A 10 -7.11 -2.43 -6.73
C ARG A 10 -6.56 -3.80 -6.39
N LYS A 11 -6.11 -4.51 -7.42
CA LYS A 11 -5.29 -5.71 -7.22
C LYS A 11 -3.85 -5.27 -7.04
N PHE A 12 -3.26 -5.54 -5.89
CA PHE A 12 -1.85 -5.23 -5.61
C PHE A 12 -0.98 -6.48 -5.79
N VAL A 13 0.20 -6.30 -6.38
CA VAL A 13 1.20 -7.35 -6.59
C VAL A 13 2.57 -6.85 -6.16
N LEU A 14 3.12 -7.45 -5.12
CA LEU A 14 4.47 -7.18 -4.63
C LEU A 14 5.50 -7.89 -5.52
N ARG A 15 6.53 -7.16 -5.94
CA ARG A 15 7.68 -7.66 -6.71
C ARG A 15 8.93 -7.34 -5.92
N GLU A 16 9.82 -8.32 -5.79
CA GLU A 16 11.04 -8.19 -4.99
C GLU A 16 12.25 -7.67 -5.76
N ASP A 17 12.34 -7.94 -7.07
CA ASP A 17 13.44 -7.53 -7.93
C ASP A 17 12.93 -7.07 -9.32
N PRO A 18 12.90 -5.76 -9.61
CA PRO A 18 13.16 -4.66 -8.67
C PRO A 18 12.01 -4.50 -7.64
N ALA A 19 12.32 -3.89 -6.49
CA ALA A 19 11.39 -3.72 -5.37
C ALA A 19 10.25 -2.73 -5.68
N TYR A 20 9.11 -3.27 -6.11
CA TYR A 20 7.92 -2.49 -6.47
C TYR A 20 6.62 -3.13 -5.97
N LEU A 21 5.67 -2.29 -5.59
CA LEU A 21 4.27 -2.69 -5.42
C LEU A 21 3.47 -2.18 -6.63
N HIS A 22 3.13 -3.08 -7.54
CA HIS A 22 2.29 -2.76 -8.70
C HIS A 22 0.81 -2.85 -8.33
N TYR A 23 -0.02 -2.02 -8.95
CA TYR A 23 -1.47 -2.10 -8.79
C TYR A 23 -2.22 -2.06 -10.12
N TYR A 24 -3.24 -2.90 -10.23
CA TYR A 24 -3.98 -3.18 -11.46
C TYR A 24 -5.48 -2.91 -11.28
N ASP A 25 -6.20 -2.82 -12.39
CA ASP A 25 -7.66 -2.86 -12.38
C ASP A 25 -8.11 -4.28 -11.94
N PRO A 26 -8.95 -4.41 -10.89
CA PRO A 26 -9.46 -5.71 -10.49
C PRO A 26 -10.35 -6.38 -11.55
N ALA A 27 -10.93 -5.61 -12.49
CA ALA A 27 -11.73 -6.14 -13.58
C ALA A 27 -10.89 -6.81 -14.70
N GLY A 28 -9.56 -6.69 -14.66
CA GLY A 28 -8.64 -7.27 -15.63
C GLY A 28 -7.77 -6.24 -16.34
N GLY A 29 -6.70 -6.73 -16.98
CA GLY A 29 -5.68 -5.92 -17.65
C GLY A 29 -4.29 -6.49 -17.41
N GLU A 30 -3.46 -6.52 -18.46
CA GLU A 30 -2.08 -7.02 -18.37
C GLU A 30 -1.12 -5.95 -17.83
N GLU A 31 -1.40 -4.67 -18.09
CA GLU A 31 -0.56 -3.56 -17.67
C GLU A 31 -0.94 -3.01 -16.29
N PRO A 32 0.05 -2.66 -15.44
CA PRO A 32 -0.23 -2.01 -14.17
C PRO A 32 -0.77 -0.60 -14.40
N LEU A 33 -1.78 -0.22 -13.61
CA LEU A 33 -2.27 1.17 -13.53
C LEU A 33 -1.23 2.10 -12.89
N GLY A 34 -0.29 1.52 -12.14
CA GLY A 34 0.88 2.21 -11.61
C GLY A 34 1.70 1.31 -10.70
N ALA A 35 2.78 1.89 -10.18
CA ALA A 35 3.72 1.21 -9.31
C ALA A 35 4.18 2.13 -8.17
N ILE A 36 4.47 1.54 -7.02
CA ILE A 36 5.09 2.20 -5.88
C ILE A 36 6.50 1.63 -5.75
N HIS A 37 7.52 2.48 -5.93
CA HIS A 37 8.90 2.07 -5.69
C HIS A 37 9.13 1.93 -4.18
N LEU A 38 9.58 0.75 -3.74
CA LEU A 38 9.65 0.40 -2.33
C LEU A 38 11.04 0.60 -1.72
N ARG A 39 12.08 0.80 -2.54
CA ARG A 39 13.41 1.05 -2.01
C ARG A 39 13.42 2.36 -1.22
N GLY A 40 13.85 2.26 0.03
CA GLY A 40 13.86 3.40 0.96
C GLY A 40 12.48 3.88 1.39
N CYS A 41 11.41 3.12 1.10
CA CYS A 41 10.10 3.44 1.65
C CYS A 41 10.02 3.09 3.14
N VAL A 42 9.17 3.80 3.86
CA VAL A 42 8.72 3.44 5.21
C VAL A 42 7.29 2.94 5.08
N VAL A 43 6.97 1.83 5.74
CA VAL A 43 5.61 1.29 5.81
C VAL A 43 5.19 1.10 7.26
N THR A 44 4.04 1.63 7.63
CA THR A 44 3.54 1.68 9.02
C THR A 44 2.05 1.38 9.09
N ALA A 45 1.60 0.86 10.23
CA ALA A 45 0.18 0.78 10.55
C ALA A 45 -0.40 2.17 10.77
N VAL A 46 -1.67 2.37 10.38
CA VAL A 46 -2.40 3.62 10.60
C VAL A 46 -3.67 3.30 11.39
N GLU A 47 -3.88 4.02 12.49
CA GLU A 47 -5.06 3.87 13.35
C GLU A 47 -6.18 4.84 12.96
N GLU A 48 -5.84 6.03 12.47
CA GLU A 48 -6.80 7.06 12.08
C GLU A 48 -6.35 7.77 10.79
N MET A 49 -7.27 8.00 9.86
CA MET A 49 -6.99 8.90 8.72
C MET A 49 -7.33 10.34 9.11
N PRO A 50 -6.52 11.33 8.70
CA PRO A 50 -6.70 12.74 9.08
C PRO A 50 -8.10 13.33 8.80
N ASP A 51 -8.83 12.77 7.82
CA ASP A 51 -10.11 13.30 7.35
C ASP A 51 -11.32 12.35 7.53
N SER A 52 -11.13 11.16 8.11
CA SER A 52 -12.25 10.22 8.30
C SER A 52 -12.90 10.44 9.66
N LYS A 53 -14.20 10.77 9.68
CA LYS A 53 -15.01 10.71 10.91
C LYS A 53 -14.84 9.31 11.49
N LYS A 54 -14.36 9.22 12.75
CA LYS A 54 -14.23 8.03 13.63
C LYS A 54 -15.18 6.87 13.29
N GLN A 55 -14.94 6.20 12.18
CA GLN A 55 -15.64 5.00 11.79
C GLN A 55 -14.61 3.93 12.09
N ASP A 56 -14.97 2.95 12.91
CA ASP A 56 -14.15 1.79 13.26
C ASP A 56 -13.54 1.19 12.00
N VAL A 57 -12.36 1.67 11.62
CA VAL A 57 -11.57 1.02 10.59
C VAL A 57 -10.82 -0.01 11.39
N ASP A 58 -11.26 -1.28 11.31
CA ASP A 58 -10.87 -2.46 12.11
C ASP A 58 -9.36 -2.77 12.17
N ASN A 59 -8.53 -1.78 12.46
CA ASN A 59 -7.09 -1.83 12.43
C ASN A 59 -6.56 -2.41 11.10
N ILE A 60 -7.19 -2.05 9.97
CA ILE A 60 -6.91 -2.61 8.64
C ILE A 60 -6.18 -1.65 7.69
N LEU A 61 -5.89 -0.43 8.16
CA LEU A 61 -5.17 0.59 7.38
C LEU A 61 -3.66 0.53 7.61
N PHE A 62 -2.93 0.84 6.56
CA PHE A 62 -1.50 1.05 6.60
C PHE A 62 -1.09 2.10 5.56
N GLU A 63 0.06 2.71 5.79
CA GLU A 63 0.64 3.74 4.93
C GLU A 63 2.00 3.30 4.41
N ILE A 64 2.28 3.65 3.15
CA ILE A 64 3.61 3.56 2.54
C ILE A 64 4.06 4.97 2.19
N ILE A 65 5.11 5.45 2.86
CA ILE A 65 5.81 6.68 2.54
C ILE A 65 7.02 6.31 1.69
N THR A 66 7.00 6.70 0.42
CA THR A 66 8.11 6.45 -0.52
C THR A 66 9.33 7.32 -0.19
N ALA A 67 10.50 6.96 -0.75
CA ALA A 67 11.74 7.72 -0.55
C ALA A 67 11.67 9.19 -1.04
N ASN A 68 10.71 9.51 -1.90
CA ASN A 68 10.41 10.86 -2.39
C ASN A 68 9.18 11.48 -1.70
N ASP A 69 8.85 11.03 -0.49
CA ASP A 69 7.83 11.62 0.39
C ASP A 69 6.40 11.58 -0.20
N VAL A 70 6.10 10.54 -0.99
CA VAL A 70 4.74 10.27 -1.50
C VAL A 70 4.05 9.26 -0.60
N HIS A 71 2.89 9.63 -0.05
CA HIS A 71 2.14 8.91 1.00
C HIS A 71 0.97 8.07 0.48
N TYR A 72 1.13 6.76 0.34
CA TYR A 72 0.04 5.88 -0.08
C TYR A 72 -0.68 5.26 1.11
N TYR A 73 -1.98 5.54 1.26
CA TYR A 73 -2.84 4.85 2.21
C TYR A 73 -3.53 3.66 1.55
N LEU A 74 -3.43 2.50 2.18
CA LEU A 74 -4.02 1.25 1.73
C LEU A 74 -4.88 0.65 2.86
N GLN A 75 -5.91 -0.07 2.44
CA GLN A 75 -6.81 -0.81 3.31
C GLN A 75 -6.71 -2.29 2.94
N ALA A 76 -6.33 -3.14 3.90
CA ALA A 76 -6.39 -4.59 3.74
C ALA A 76 -7.82 -5.11 4.03
N ALA A 77 -8.11 -6.36 3.68
CA ALA A 77 -9.39 -6.98 3.99
C ALA A 77 -9.52 -7.36 5.48
N SER A 78 -8.40 -7.46 6.21
CA SER A 78 -8.38 -7.76 7.66
C SER A 78 -7.13 -7.22 8.35
N ALA A 79 -7.12 -7.18 9.69
CA ALA A 79 -5.97 -6.74 10.48
C ALA A 79 -4.77 -7.71 10.35
N THR A 80 -5.06 -9.00 10.15
CA THR A 80 -4.05 -10.03 9.85
C THR A 80 -3.41 -9.76 8.49
N GLU A 81 -4.21 -9.58 7.44
CA GLU A 81 -3.70 -9.32 6.10
C GLU A 81 -2.92 -8.00 6.04
N ARG A 82 -3.36 -6.97 6.77
CA ARG A 82 -2.58 -5.74 6.95
C ARG A 82 -1.18 -6.03 7.49
N THR A 83 -1.10 -6.82 8.55
CA THR A 83 0.17 -7.17 9.19
C THR A 83 1.07 -7.95 8.24
N GLU A 84 0.50 -8.86 7.45
CA GLU A 84 1.21 -9.61 6.40
C GLU A 84 1.76 -8.69 5.32
N TRP A 85 0.94 -7.75 4.82
CA TRP A 85 1.37 -6.75 3.82
C TRP A 85 2.52 -5.88 4.35
N ILE A 86 2.41 -5.34 5.57
CA ILE A 86 3.47 -4.52 6.18
C ILE A 86 4.77 -5.32 6.24
N ARG A 87 4.73 -6.57 6.75
CA ARG A 87 5.93 -7.41 6.87
C ARG A 87 6.55 -7.74 5.51
N ALA A 88 5.73 -8.10 4.52
CA ALA A 88 6.19 -8.42 3.18
C ALA A 88 6.85 -7.22 2.49
N ILE A 89 6.22 -6.04 2.56
CA ILE A 89 6.76 -4.80 2.00
C ILE A 89 8.06 -4.41 2.71
N GLN A 90 8.13 -4.49 4.04
CA GLN A 90 9.36 -4.23 4.80
C GLN A 90 10.50 -5.17 4.41
N ALA A 91 10.21 -6.44 4.16
CA ALA A 91 11.21 -7.40 3.72
C ALA A 91 11.78 -6.98 2.35
N VAL A 92 10.92 -6.72 1.38
CA VAL A 92 11.30 -6.31 0.02
C VAL A 92 12.02 -4.95 -0.01
N ALA A 93 11.55 -3.97 0.76
CA ALA A 93 12.14 -2.63 0.82
C ALA A 93 13.59 -2.62 1.32
N ARG A 94 13.98 -3.62 2.13
CA ARG A 94 15.34 -3.80 2.64
C ARG A 94 16.26 -4.57 1.70
N THR A 95 15.72 -5.48 0.89
CA THR A 95 16.52 -6.44 0.10
C THR A 95 16.57 -6.13 -1.39
N GLY A 96 15.63 -5.35 -1.93
CA GLY A 96 15.61 -4.99 -3.35
C GLY A 96 16.87 -4.25 -3.78
N LYS A 97 17.64 -4.85 -4.70
CA LYS A 97 18.87 -4.28 -5.27
C LYS A 97 18.60 -3.06 -6.13
#